data_AF-A0A7C1M0T8-F1
#
_entry.id   AF-A0A7C1M0T8-F1
#
_cell.length_a   1.000
_cell.length_b   1.000
_cell.length_c   1.000
_cell.angle_alpha   90.00
_cell.angle_beta   90.00
_cell.angle_gamma   90.00
#
_symmetry.space_group_name_H-M   'P 1'
#
loop_
_entity.id
_entity.type
_entity.pdbx_description
1 polymer ?
#
loop_
_entity_poly.entity_id
_entity_poly.type
_entity_poly.pdbx_seq_one_letter_code
_entity_poly.pdbx_strand_id
1 'polypeptide(L)'
;MSYKERLRSAKTTEEETNTCSEDAQCCSNPCIEPRDGDAVCTNCGMILGRNLVGNERRAYTVEEVNKRRRTEPRWREFGPRTMLPNSKIDSKGRLINARGKTLFSRLSKIQNSLISSIERNYWEAKPKLKMLTSKLNTPEYIKETAWKIYSVVAKKKLTMGRSIDGFIAAALYSAIRVHEFPRLLEEVCEASMTPRRTVHRSLGMIVKEILPELKLKYKPITAEQLVFRFGNDLGLPMETQKVAINMLVEASKNGLKRTGKDPKGLAASVIYMAAKAGNFRKTQAEVSEVAKVTEVTLRSRSKQIKGKLQ
;
A
#
# COMPACT_ATOMS: atom_id res chain seq x y z
N MET A 1 31.13 -29.19 -15.73
CA MET A 1 30.98 -28.14 -14.70
C MET A 1 29.66 -28.33 -13.96
N SER A 2 29.68 -29.21 -12.95
CA SER A 2 28.57 -29.51 -12.04
C SER A 2 28.18 -28.26 -11.23
N TYR A 3 26.90 -28.11 -10.88
CA TYR A 3 26.41 -26.97 -10.07
C TYR A 3 27.14 -26.86 -8.71
N LYS A 4 27.61 -28.00 -8.17
CA LYS A 4 28.49 -28.05 -6.98
C LYS A 4 29.87 -27.44 -7.20
N GLU A 5 30.43 -27.55 -8.40
CA GLU A 5 31.74 -26.97 -8.74
C GLU A 5 31.64 -25.45 -8.86
N ARG A 6 30.53 -24.91 -9.36
CA ARG A 6 30.28 -23.45 -9.41
C ARG A 6 30.08 -22.81 -8.03
N LEU A 7 29.47 -23.54 -7.10
CA LEU A 7 29.32 -23.08 -5.70
C LEU A 7 30.65 -23.14 -4.95
N ARG A 8 31.53 -24.09 -5.27
CA ARG A 8 32.90 -24.13 -4.74
C ARG A 8 33.75 -23.02 -5.32
N SER A 9 33.67 -22.75 -6.63
CA SER A 9 34.40 -21.64 -7.25
C SER A 9 33.92 -20.27 -6.74
N ALA A 10 32.63 -20.11 -6.45
CA ALA A 10 32.09 -18.89 -5.84
C ALA A 10 32.57 -18.68 -4.39
N LYS A 11 32.69 -19.77 -3.60
CA LYS A 11 33.25 -19.72 -2.25
C LYS A 11 34.76 -19.43 -2.25
N THR A 12 35.53 -20.02 -3.16
CA THR A 12 36.96 -19.71 -3.29
C THR A 12 37.19 -18.27 -3.75
N THR A 13 36.33 -17.70 -4.62
CA THR A 13 36.44 -16.28 -5.01
C THR A 13 36.03 -15.29 -3.91
N GLU A 14 35.16 -15.69 -2.97
CA GLU A 14 34.81 -14.87 -1.79
C GLU A 14 35.91 -14.92 -0.72
N GLU A 15 36.66 -16.03 -0.62
CA GLU A 15 37.78 -16.20 0.31
C GLU A 15 39.08 -15.53 -0.20
N GLU A 16 39.25 -15.36 -1.52
CA GLU A 16 40.46 -14.75 -2.12
C GLU A 16 40.46 -13.21 -2.14
N THR A 17 39.37 -12.53 -1.78
CA THR A 17 39.34 -11.04 -1.75
C THR A 17 39.76 -10.41 -0.42
N ASN A 18 40.11 -11.21 0.59
CA ASN A 18 40.53 -10.72 1.92
C ASN A 18 41.98 -11.10 2.27
N THR A 19 42.90 -10.97 1.31
CA THR A 19 44.34 -10.85 1.57
C THR A 19 44.83 -9.48 1.14
N CYS A 20 44.23 -8.42 1.69
CA CYS A 20 44.96 -7.16 1.82
C CYS A 20 45.93 -7.33 2.97
N SER A 21 47.22 -7.30 2.65
CA SER A 21 48.34 -7.06 3.57
C SER A 21 47.93 -6.11 4.69
N GLU A 22 48.06 -6.55 5.94
CA GLU A 22 47.66 -5.82 7.16
C GLU A 22 48.50 -4.53 7.42
N ASP A 23 49.33 -4.08 6.48
CA ASP A 23 50.32 -3.02 6.69
C ASP A 23 50.11 -1.73 5.84
N ALA A 24 48.92 -1.49 5.27
CA ALA A 24 48.66 -0.27 4.51
C ALA A 24 47.74 0.71 5.27
N GLN A 25 48.24 1.32 6.36
CA GLN A 25 47.62 2.53 6.90
C GLN A 25 47.77 3.67 5.89
N CYS A 26 46.67 4.21 5.36
CA CYS A 26 46.68 5.54 4.72
C CYS A 26 46.98 6.60 5.80
N CYS A 27 47.00 7.89 5.46
CA CYS A 27 47.35 8.98 6.37
C CYS A 27 46.42 9.14 7.59
N SER A 28 46.85 9.89 8.60
CA SER A 28 46.12 10.16 9.86
C SER A 28 44.75 10.83 9.70
N ASN A 29 44.45 11.46 8.54
CA ASN A 29 43.13 12.00 8.23
C ASN A 29 42.76 11.76 6.76
N PRO A 30 42.27 10.56 6.39
CA PRO A 30 42.00 10.18 5.01
C PRO A 30 40.73 10.84 4.48
N CYS A 31 40.82 11.52 3.33
CA CYS A 31 39.67 12.05 2.60
C CYS A 31 39.39 11.15 1.40
N ILE A 32 38.36 10.30 1.48
CA ILE A 32 38.10 9.25 0.48
C ILE A 32 37.09 9.76 -0.56
N GLU A 33 37.52 9.82 -1.82
CA GLU A 33 36.68 10.16 -2.97
C GLU A 33 36.62 9.00 -3.97
N PRO A 34 35.45 8.71 -4.57
CA PRO A 34 35.35 7.76 -5.66
C PRO A 34 35.85 8.40 -6.97
N ARG A 35 36.95 7.89 -7.53
CA ARG A 35 37.45 8.27 -8.86
C ARG A 35 37.66 7.04 -9.73
N ASP A 36 37.16 7.09 -10.96
CA ASP A 36 37.32 6.04 -11.98
C ASP A 36 36.95 4.61 -11.53
N GLY A 37 36.02 4.49 -10.58
CA GLY A 37 35.58 3.20 -10.05
C GLY A 37 36.44 2.66 -8.91
N ASP A 38 37.37 3.46 -8.40
CA ASP A 38 38.21 3.16 -7.24
C ASP A 38 37.93 4.14 -6.09
N ALA A 39 38.02 3.66 -4.85
CA ALA A 39 37.96 4.49 -3.65
C ALA A 39 39.38 4.96 -3.33
N VAL A 40 39.64 6.24 -3.62
CA VAL A 40 40.98 6.84 -3.51
C VAL A 40 40.99 7.88 -2.40
N CYS A 41 42.02 7.87 -1.56
CA CYS A 41 42.24 8.97 -0.64
C CYS A 41 42.87 10.16 -1.39
N THR A 42 42.22 11.32 -1.43
CA THR A 42 42.75 12.54 -2.07
C THR A 42 43.97 13.12 -1.37
N ASN A 43 44.16 12.83 -0.09
CA ASN A 43 45.30 13.33 0.69
C ASN A 43 46.56 12.47 0.50
N CYS A 44 46.44 11.15 0.49
CA CYS A 44 47.57 10.21 0.46
C CYS A 44 47.75 9.52 -0.91
N GLY A 45 46.77 9.62 -1.82
CA GLY A 45 46.76 8.95 -3.12
C GLY A 45 46.53 7.43 -3.06
N MET A 46 46.41 6.86 -1.86
CA MET A 46 46.23 5.41 -1.68
C MET A 46 44.86 4.97 -2.17
N ILE A 47 44.86 3.89 -2.95
CA ILE A 47 43.66 3.20 -3.41
C ILE A 47 43.30 2.16 -2.35
N LEU A 48 42.21 2.40 -1.63
CA LEU A 48 41.74 1.51 -0.57
C LEU A 48 41.02 0.28 -1.13
N GLY A 49 40.48 0.39 -2.34
CA GLY A 49 39.81 -0.70 -3.03
C GLY A 49 39.05 -0.22 -4.25
N ARG A 50 38.63 -1.18 -5.07
CA ARG A 50 37.74 -0.90 -6.20
C ARG A 50 36.34 -0.66 -5.69
N ASN A 51 35.77 0.50 -6.02
CA ASN A 51 34.34 0.74 -5.86
C ASN A 51 33.60 0.03 -6.99
N LEU A 52 33.38 -1.27 -6.82
CA LEU A 52 32.52 -2.06 -7.68
C LEU A 52 31.09 -1.55 -7.53
N VAL A 53 30.73 -0.57 -8.36
CA VAL A 53 29.32 -0.25 -8.58
C VAL A 53 28.72 -1.47 -9.23
N GLY A 54 28.07 -2.31 -8.42
CA GLY A 54 27.19 -3.37 -8.86
C GLY A 54 26.02 -2.73 -9.60
N ASN A 55 26.27 -2.23 -10.81
CA ASN A 55 25.22 -1.87 -11.73
C ASN A 55 24.51 -3.19 -12.01
N GLU A 56 23.41 -3.44 -11.30
CA GLU A 56 22.40 -4.38 -11.75
C GLU A 56 22.23 -4.13 -13.24
N ARG A 57 22.32 -5.18 -14.07
CA ARG A 57 22.14 -5.04 -15.51
C ARG A 57 20.85 -4.23 -15.70
N ARG A 58 20.92 -3.02 -16.24
CA ARG A 58 19.74 -2.15 -16.45
C ARG A 58 19.06 -2.56 -17.75
N ALA A 59 17.74 -2.71 -17.72
CA ALA A 59 16.94 -3.03 -18.90
C ALA A 59 16.30 -1.72 -19.35
N TYR A 60 16.67 -1.25 -20.53
CA TYR A 60 16.18 0.04 -21.03
C TYR A 60 14.96 -0.14 -21.93
N THR A 61 14.83 -1.31 -22.56
CA THR A 61 13.70 -1.64 -23.44
C THR A 61 12.70 -2.60 -22.78
N VAL A 62 11.43 -2.48 -23.17
CA VAL A 62 10.35 -3.38 -22.68
C VAL A 62 10.64 -4.84 -23.08
N GLU A 63 11.27 -5.06 -24.23
CA GLU A 63 11.68 -6.38 -24.68
C GLU A 63 12.79 -6.98 -23.82
N GLU A 64 13.80 -6.19 -23.46
CA GLU A 64 14.84 -6.61 -22.53
C GLU A 64 14.25 -6.95 -21.16
N VAL A 65 13.32 -6.13 -20.65
CA VAL A 65 12.60 -6.40 -19.40
C VAL A 65 11.86 -7.74 -19.49
N ASN A 66 11.18 -8.01 -20.60
CA ASN A 66 10.41 -9.25 -20.78
C ASN A 66 11.30 -10.49 -20.93
N LYS A 67 12.44 -10.38 -21.63
CA LYS A 67 13.44 -11.46 -21.73
C LYS A 67 14.06 -11.75 -20.36
N ARG A 68 14.38 -10.70 -19.60
CA ARG A 68 14.97 -10.81 -18.25
C ARG A 68 14.04 -11.37 -17.20
N ARG A 69 12.74 -11.03 -17.25
CA ARG A 69 11.70 -11.62 -16.39
C ARG A 69 11.68 -13.15 -16.41
N ARG A 70 12.24 -13.80 -17.44
CA ARG A 70 12.35 -15.26 -17.55
C ARG A 70 13.60 -15.83 -16.87
N THR A 71 14.75 -15.16 -16.97
CA THR A 71 16.06 -15.66 -16.52
C THR A 71 16.43 -15.17 -15.13
N GLU A 72 15.95 -13.99 -14.73
CA GLU A 72 16.28 -13.40 -13.43
C GLU A 72 15.41 -13.99 -12.32
N PRO A 73 15.98 -14.17 -11.11
CA PRO A 73 15.20 -14.60 -9.95
C PRO A 73 14.12 -13.56 -9.65
N ARG A 74 12.86 -13.96 -9.77
CA ARG A 74 11.73 -13.10 -9.44
C ARG A 74 11.54 -13.09 -7.93
N TRP A 75 12.11 -12.10 -7.26
CA TRP A 75 11.80 -11.81 -5.85
C TRP A 75 10.32 -11.45 -5.76
N ARG A 76 9.51 -12.36 -5.22
CA ARG A 76 8.12 -12.07 -4.89
C ARG A 76 8.07 -11.50 -3.49
N GLU A 77 7.15 -10.57 -3.26
CA GLU A 77 6.85 -10.05 -1.92
C GLU A 77 6.33 -11.14 -0.95
N PHE A 78 5.91 -12.30 -1.48
CA PHE A 78 5.52 -13.48 -0.71
C PHE A 78 6.26 -14.71 -1.25
N GLY A 79 7.26 -15.19 -0.50
CA GLY A 79 7.94 -16.47 -0.71
C GLY A 79 8.84 -16.54 -1.97
N PRO A 80 10.12 -16.94 -1.84
CA PRO A 80 11.05 -17.05 -2.97
C PRO A 80 10.82 -18.29 -3.86
N ARG A 81 9.59 -18.81 -3.95
CA ARG A 81 9.32 -20.07 -4.64
C ARG A 81 8.97 -19.86 -6.11
N THR A 82 9.75 -20.46 -7.00
CA THR A 82 9.37 -20.64 -8.40
C THR A 82 8.22 -21.63 -8.49
N MET A 83 7.12 -21.25 -9.13
CA MET A 83 5.93 -22.10 -9.25
C MET A 83 5.89 -22.73 -10.62
N LEU A 84 5.69 -24.05 -10.66
CA LEU A 84 5.52 -24.78 -11.92
C LEU A 84 4.26 -24.24 -12.63
N PRO A 85 4.40 -23.62 -13.81
CA PRO A 85 3.25 -23.13 -14.56
C PRO A 85 2.44 -24.32 -15.11
N ASN A 86 1.13 -24.12 -15.30
CA ASN A 86 0.28 -25.09 -15.99
C ASN A 86 0.51 -25.14 -17.51
N SER A 87 1.48 -24.38 -18.03
CA SER A 87 1.82 -24.35 -19.45
C SER A 87 2.39 -25.70 -19.91
N LYS A 88 1.86 -26.22 -21.01
CA LYS A 88 2.27 -27.52 -21.59
C LYS A 88 3.33 -27.34 -22.68
N ILE A 89 4.09 -26.25 -22.62
CA ILE A 89 5.03 -25.82 -23.65
C ILE A 89 6.43 -25.76 -23.03
N ASP A 90 7.40 -26.35 -23.72
CA ASP A 90 8.81 -26.30 -23.36
C ASP A 90 9.43 -24.93 -23.68
N SER A 91 10.62 -24.64 -23.13
CA SER A 91 11.44 -23.45 -23.38
C SER A 91 11.59 -23.10 -24.87
N LYS A 92 11.65 -24.12 -25.74
CA LYS A 92 11.76 -23.98 -27.21
C LYS A 92 10.41 -23.83 -27.94
N GLY A 93 9.29 -23.64 -27.22
CA GLY A 93 7.96 -23.49 -27.82
C GLY A 93 7.29 -24.80 -28.24
N ARG A 94 7.90 -25.96 -27.97
CA ARG A 94 7.37 -27.27 -28.35
C ARG A 94 6.38 -27.80 -27.29
N LEU A 95 5.35 -28.53 -27.73
CA LEU A 95 4.42 -29.18 -26.82
C LEU A 95 5.11 -30.32 -26.05
N ILE A 96 4.83 -30.42 -24.75
CA ILE A 96 5.37 -31.48 -23.90
C ILE A 96 4.66 -32.82 -24.25
N ASN A 97 5.44 -33.90 -24.36
CA ASN A 97 4.93 -35.25 -24.57
C ASN A 97 3.93 -35.66 -23.47
N ALA A 98 3.00 -36.58 -23.77
CA ALA A 98 1.98 -37.05 -22.82
C ALA A 98 2.57 -37.51 -21.47
N ARG A 99 3.68 -38.27 -21.49
CA ARG A 99 4.41 -38.69 -20.28
C ARG A 99 4.98 -37.52 -19.48
N GLY A 100 5.47 -36.49 -20.16
CA GLY A 100 5.97 -35.27 -19.49
C GLY A 100 4.82 -34.48 -18.85
N LYS A 101 3.67 -34.37 -19.53
CA LYS A 101 2.48 -33.70 -18.99
C LYS A 101 1.99 -34.34 -17.70
N THR A 102 1.96 -35.67 -17.62
CA THR A 102 1.56 -36.38 -16.40
C THR A 102 2.57 -36.20 -15.28
N LEU A 103 3.88 -36.25 -15.58
CA LEU A 103 4.95 -35.98 -14.62
C LEU A 103 4.82 -34.55 -14.03
N PHE A 104 4.72 -33.53 -14.86
CA PHE A 104 4.59 -32.14 -14.41
C PHE A 104 3.29 -31.89 -13.64
N SER A 105 2.20 -32.55 -14.00
CA SER A 105 0.96 -32.49 -13.21
C SER A 105 1.15 -33.08 -11.81
N ARG A 106 1.84 -34.25 -11.69
CA ARG A 106 2.17 -34.84 -10.38
C ARG A 106 3.09 -33.94 -9.57
N LEU A 107 4.15 -33.41 -10.19
CA LEU A 107 5.07 -32.47 -9.54
C LEU A 107 4.38 -31.18 -9.09
N SER A 108 3.46 -30.63 -9.88
CA SER A 108 2.67 -29.46 -9.51
C SER A 108 1.77 -29.74 -8.30
N LYS A 109 1.15 -30.94 -8.23
CA LYS A 109 0.39 -31.37 -7.05
C LYS A 109 1.26 -31.46 -5.80
N ILE A 110 2.44 -32.09 -5.89
CA ILE A 110 3.40 -32.19 -4.78
C ILE A 110 3.90 -30.79 -4.37
N GLN A 111 4.15 -29.92 -5.35
CA GLN A 111 4.57 -28.55 -5.06
C GLN A 111 3.48 -27.80 -4.29
N ASN A 112 2.23 -27.88 -4.73
CA ASN A 112 1.11 -27.21 -4.09
C ASN A 112 0.79 -27.74 -2.69
N SER A 113 1.05 -29.03 -2.42
CA SER A 113 0.87 -29.60 -1.07
C SER A 113 1.91 -29.10 -0.06
N LEU A 114 3.08 -28.65 -0.53
CA LEU A 114 4.14 -28.09 0.32
C LEU A 114 3.90 -26.62 0.70
N ILE A 115 2.84 -25.97 0.19
CA ILE A 115 2.58 -24.55 0.44
C ILE A 115 2.03 -24.37 1.86
N SER A 116 2.70 -23.52 2.64
CA SER A 116 2.27 -23.17 3.99
C SER A 116 0.89 -22.49 3.99
N SER A 117 0.14 -22.64 5.07
CA SER A 117 -1.18 -22.00 5.22
C SER A 117 -1.10 -20.48 5.10
N ILE A 118 -0.02 -19.87 5.61
CA ILE A 118 0.20 -18.42 5.51
C ILE A 118 0.48 -17.97 4.07
N GLU A 119 1.23 -18.77 3.31
CA GLU A 119 1.50 -18.49 1.91
C GLU A 119 0.20 -18.58 1.10
N ARG A 120 -0.58 -19.65 1.26
CA ARG A 120 -1.90 -19.76 0.61
C ARG A 120 -2.78 -18.54 0.89
N ASN A 121 -2.76 -18.04 2.11
CA ASN A 121 -3.47 -16.82 2.47
C ASN A 121 -2.96 -15.58 1.70
N TYR A 122 -1.64 -15.38 1.62
CA TYR A 122 -1.07 -14.27 0.84
C TYR A 122 -1.41 -14.35 -0.66
N TRP A 123 -1.42 -15.56 -1.21
CA TRP A 123 -1.81 -15.81 -2.60
C TRP A 123 -3.25 -15.40 -2.88
N GLU A 124 -4.17 -15.64 -1.95
CA GLU A 124 -5.56 -15.21 -2.07
C GLU A 124 -5.71 -13.69 -1.84
N ALA A 125 -4.99 -13.15 -0.86
CA ALA A 125 -5.19 -11.78 -0.41
C ALA A 125 -4.58 -10.72 -1.32
N LYS A 126 -3.38 -10.95 -1.88
CA LYS A 126 -2.67 -9.94 -2.69
C LYS A 126 -3.45 -9.51 -3.94
N PRO A 127 -4.03 -10.41 -4.75
CA PRO A 127 -4.84 -10.03 -5.91
C PRO A 127 -6.10 -9.26 -5.50
N LYS A 128 -6.77 -9.68 -4.41
CA LYS A 128 -7.96 -9.02 -3.88
C LYS A 128 -7.65 -7.60 -3.37
N LEU A 129 -6.54 -7.43 -2.66
CA LEU A 129 -6.06 -6.10 -2.24
C LEU A 129 -5.78 -5.21 -3.47
N LYS A 130 -5.09 -5.74 -4.49
CA LYS A 130 -4.81 -5.02 -5.74
C LYS A 130 -6.09 -4.62 -6.47
N MET A 131 -7.09 -5.51 -6.52
CA MET A 131 -8.39 -5.22 -7.12
C MET A 131 -9.09 -4.10 -6.34
N LEU A 132 -9.11 -4.17 -5.01
CA LEU A 132 -9.74 -3.17 -4.15
C LEU A 132 -9.08 -1.79 -4.26
N THR A 133 -7.75 -1.73 -4.26
CA THR A 133 -7.00 -0.47 -4.44
C THR A 133 -7.23 0.15 -5.81
N SER A 134 -7.34 -0.68 -6.85
CA SER A 134 -7.62 -0.22 -8.21
C SER A 134 -9.04 0.34 -8.34
N LYS A 135 -10.04 -0.30 -7.71
CA LYS A 135 -11.42 0.22 -7.67
C LYS A 135 -11.54 1.58 -6.97
N LEU A 136 -10.75 1.81 -5.94
CA LEU A 136 -10.79 3.04 -5.13
C LEU A 136 -9.82 4.13 -5.61
N ASN A 137 -9.03 3.85 -6.67
CA ASN A 137 -7.94 4.69 -7.16
C ASN A 137 -6.99 5.15 -6.03
N THR A 138 -6.61 4.23 -5.15
CA THR A 138 -5.68 4.55 -4.06
C THR A 138 -4.22 4.52 -4.54
N PRO A 139 -3.38 5.48 -4.14
CA PRO A 139 -1.95 5.49 -4.48
C PRO A 139 -1.19 4.24 -4.02
N GLU A 140 -0.09 3.92 -4.70
CA GLU A 140 0.72 2.72 -4.44
C GLU A 140 1.31 2.70 -3.02
N TYR A 141 1.73 3.85 -2.47
CA TYR A 141 2.27 3.93 -1.11
C TYR A 141 1.24 3.49 -0.04
N ILE A 142 -0.06 3.76 -0.25
CA ILE A 142 -1.13 3.30 0.66
C ILE A 142 -1.34 1.78 0.51
N LYS A 143 -1.20 1.27 -0.71
CA LYS A 143 -1.32 -0.17 -0.98
C LYS A 143 -0.17 -0.96 -0.35
N GLU A 144 1.05 -0.42 -0.36
CA GLU A 144 2.21 -1.02 0.29
C GLU A 144 2.04 -1.05 1.81
N THR A 145 1.58 0.03 2.43
CA THR A 145 1.32 0.05 3.87
C THR A 145 0.15 -0.85 4.25
N ALA A 146 -0.91 -0.91 3.44
CA ALA A 146 -1.99 -1.88 3.62
C ALA A 146 -1.50 -3.32 3.55
N TRP A 147 -0.60 -3.63 2.61
CA TRP A 147 0.02 -4.95 2.51
C TRP A 147 0.91 -5.27 3.71
N LYS A 148 1.69 -4.29 4.19
CA LYS A 148 2.52 -4.46 5.40
C LYS A 148 1.64 -4.76 6.62
N ILE A 149 0.56 -4.01 6.82
CA ILE A 149 -0.41 -4.27 7.89
C ILE A 149 -0.98 -5.68 7.76
N TYR A 150 -1.47 -6.06 6.57
CA TYR A 150 -2.02 -7.40 6.32
C TYR A 150 -1.01 -8.52 6.56
N SER A 151 0.25 -8.31 6.19
CA SER A 151 1.31 -9.31 6.39
C SER A 151 1.51 -9.66 7.87
N VAL A 152 1.42 -8.66 8.75
CA VAL A 152 1.53 -8.83 10.20
C VAL A 152 0.27 -9.52 10.75
N VAL A 153 -0.93 -9.15 10.26
CA VAL A 153 -2.20 -9.83 10.61
C VAL A 153 -2.10 -11.34 10.36
N ALA A 154 -1.62 -11.73 9.18
CA ALA A 154 -1.50 -13.13 8.79
C ALA A 154 -0.44 -13.86 9.61
N LYS A 155 0.70 -13.21 9.91
CA LYS A 155 1.76 -13.77 10.79
C LYS A 155 1.23 -14.08 12.19
N LYS A 156 0.36 -13.22 12.71
CA LYS A 156 -0.33 -13.42 13.99
C LYS A 156 -1.51 -14.40 13.96
N LYS A 157 -1.82 -14.98 12.80
CA LYS A 157 -2.95 -15.91 12.60
C LYS A 157 -4.32 -15.32 12.96
N LEU A 158 -4.48 -13.98 12.96
CA LEU A 158 -5.76 -13.33 13.28
C LEU A 158 -6.85 -13.57 12.22
N THR A 159 -6.44 -13.99 11.02
CA THR A 159 -7.32 -14.36 9.91
C THR A 159 -7.97 -15.74 10.05
N MET A 160 -7.48 -16.60 10.95
CA MET A 160 -7.98 -17.97 11.08
C MET A 160 -9.43 -17.96 11.61
N GLY A 161 -10.33 -18.66 10.91
CA GLY A 161 -11.76 -18.74 11.27
C GLY A 161 -12.57 -17.47 10.96
N ARG A 162 -12.03 -16.53 10.18
CA ARG A 162 -12.66 -15.25 9.85
C ARG A 162 -12.51 -14.94 8.35
N SER A 163 -13.30 -13.99 7.86
CA SER A 163 -13.25 -13.61 6.45
C SER A 163 -11.94 -12.88 6.11
N ILE A 164 -11.21 -13.42 5.14
CA ILE A 164 -10.01 -12.80 4.56
C ILE A 164 -10.36 -11.43 3.98
N ASP A 165 -11.48 -11.34 3.27
CA ASP A 165 -11.94 -10.10 2.63
C ASP A 165 -12.18 -8.98 3.65
N GLY A 166 -12.71 -9.32 4.84
CA GLY A 166 -12.90 -8.36 5.92
C GLY A 166 -11.59 -7.80 6.47
N PHE A 167 -10.53 -8.62 6.54
CA PHE A 167 -9.20 -8.16 6.93
C PHE A 167 -8.50 -7.37 5.85
N ILE A 168 -8.70 -7.69 4.57
CA ILE A 168 -8.15 -6.91 3.44
C ILE A 168 -8.77 -5.52 3.42
N ALA A 169 -10.10 -5.43 3.48
CA ALA A 169 -10.81 -4.15 3.53
C ALA A 169 -10.42 -3.33 4.75
N ALA A 170 -10.30 -3.96 5.92
CA ALA A 170 -9.89 -3.29 7.14
C ALA A 170 -8.43 -2.84 7.10
N ALA A 171 -7.50 -3.64 6.57
CA ALA A 171 -6.10 -3.26 6.42
C ALA A 171 -5.92 -2.08 5.46
N LEU A 172 -6.65 -2.08 4.34
CA LEU A 172 -6.66 -0.96 3.41
C LEU A 172 -7.21 0.30 4.08
N TYR A 173 -8.33 0.19 4.78
CA TYR A 173 -8.90 1.34 5.48
C TYR A 173 -7.99 1.83 6.62
N SER A 174 -7.34 0.95 7.36
CA SER A 174 -6.32 1.35 8.35
C SER A 174 -5.16 2.12 7.71
N ALA A 175 -4.66 1.67 6.55
CA ALA A 175 -3.61 2.37 5.81
C ALA A 175 -4.07 3.76 5.33
N ILE A 176 -5.28 3.87 4.76
CA ILE A 176 -5.92 5.14 4.39
C ILE A 176 -5.91 6.12 5.57
N ARG A 177 -6.19 5.62 6.79
CA ARG A 177 -6.27 6.43 8.00
C ARG A 177 -4.91 6.82 8.58
N VAL A 178 -3.89 6.01 8.35
CA VAL A 178 -2.51 6.38 8.68
C VAL A 178 -2.01 7.50 7.76
N HIS A 179 -2.38 7.45 6.48
CA HIS A 179 -2.01 8.44 5.46
C HIS A 179 -2.98 9.62 5.31
N GLU A 180 -3.99 9.75 6.18
CA GLU A 180 -4.99 10.83 6.14
C GLU A 180 -5.72 11.00 4.80
N PHE A 181 -5.92 9.90 4.06
CA PHE A 181 -6.62 9.96 2.78
C PHE A 181 -8.15 10.00 3.02
N PRO A 182 -8.91 10.94 2.43
CA PRO A 182 -10.31 11.21 2.78
C PRO A 182 -11.30 10.20 2.19
N ARG A 183 -11.22 8.93 2.61
CA ARG A 183 -12.18 7.87 2.22
C ARG A 183 -13.03 7.40 3.39
N LEU A 184 -14.29 7.09 3.07
CA LEU A 184 -15.26 6.61 4.03
C LEU A 184 -15.17 5.10 4.18
N LEU A 185 -15.48 4.59 5.38
CA LEU A 185 -15.52 3.14 5.61
C LEU A 185 -16.56 2.45 4.71
N GLU A 186 -17.70 3.11 4.48
CA GLU A 186 -18.79 2.58 3.64
C GLU A 186 -18.36 2.38 2.19
N GLU A 187 -17.55 3.28 1.63
CA GLU A 187 -17.00 3.14 0.27
C GLU A 187 -16.09 1.93 0.15
N VAL A 188 -15.26 1.69 1.17
CA VAL A 188 -14.39 0.50 1.19
C VAL A 188 -15.24 -0.77 1.33
N CYS A 189 -16.30 -0.75 2.15
CA CYS A 189 -17.22 -1.87 2.30
C CYS A 189 -17.93 -2.21 0.99
N GLU A 190 -18.44 -1.20 0.28
CA GLU A 190 -19.09 -1.35 -1.03
C GLU A 190 -18.13 -1.88 -2.08
N ALA A 191 -16.93 -1.30 -2.19
CA ALA A 191 -15.93 -1.75 -3.16
C ALA A 191 -15.47 -3.20 -2.92
N SER A 192 -15.43 -3.62 -1.65
CA SER A 192 -15.08 -4.96 -1.20
C SER A 192 -16.26 -5.93 -1.15
N MET A 193 -17.50 -5.49 -1.40
CA MET A 193 -18.73 -6.28 -1.25
C MET A 193 -18.82 -7.02 0.09
N THR A 194 -18.32 -6.39 1.16
CA THR A 194 -18.18 -7.02 2.48
C THR A 194 -19.03 -6.27 3.50
N PRO A 195 -19.80 -6.96 4.36
CA PRO A 195 -20.71 -6.29 5.28
C PRO A 195 -19.95 -5.45 6.31
N ARG A 196 -20.41 -4.23 6.55
CA ARG A 196 -19.80 -3.24 7.46
C ARG A 196 -19.44 -3.80 8.84
N ARG A 197 -20.30 -4.66 9.41
CA ARG A 197 -20.07 -5.29 10.72
C ARG A 197 -18.79 -6.13 10.76
N THR A 198 -18.50 -6.85 9.66
CA THR A 198 -17.30 -7.70 9.59
C THR A 198 -16.04 -6.86 9.45
N VAL A 199 -16.05 -5.84 8.58
CA VAL A 199 -14.93 -4.90 8.39
C VAL A 199 -14.64 -4.11 9.66
N HIS A 200 -15.68 -3.69 10.39
CA HIS A 200 -15.51 -2.98 11.65
C HIS A 200 -14.87 -3.86 12.74
N ARG A 201 -15.27 -5.15 12.81
CA ARG A 201 -14.69 -6.11 13.75
C ARG A 201 -13.21 -6.37 13.45
N SER A 202 -12.85 -6.59 12.19
CA SER A 202 -11.45 -6.76 11.77
C SER A 202 -10.64 -5.50 12.00
N LEU A 203 -11.19 -4.33 11.70
CA LEU A 203 -10.55 -3.04 11.96
C LEU A 203 -10.23 -2.85 13.44
N GLY A 204 -11.17 -3.17 14.34
CA GLY A 204 -10.94 -3.08 15.78
C GLY A 204 -9.74 -3.89 16.25
N MET A 205 -9.53 -5.08 15.67
CA MET A 205 -8.36 -5.93 16.00
C MET A 205 -7.07 -5.37 15.42
N ILE A 206 -7.10 -4.88 14.17
CA ILE A 206 -5.93 -4.27 13.53
C ILE A 206 -5.46 -3.04 14.33
N VAL A 207 -6.39 -2.18 14.70
CA VAL A 207 -6.08 -0.94 15.43
C VAL A 207 -5.52 -1.24 16.82
N LYS A 208 -6.04 -2.26 17.51
CA LYS A 208 -5.59 -2.63 18.86
C LYS A 208 -4.29 -3.40 18.88
N GLU A 209 -4.10 -4.37 17.99
CA GLU A 209 -3.02 -5.35 18.09
C GLU A 209 -1.87 -5.12 17.11
N ILE A 210 -2.09 -4.46 15.98
CA ILE A 210 -1.12 -4.42 14.87
C ILE A 210 -0.54 -3.02 14.66
N LEU A 211 -1.37 -1.98 14.73
CA LEU A 211 -0.88 -0.61 14.58
C LEU A 211 0.16 -0.21 15.64
N PRO A 212 0.02 -0.59 16.93
CA PRO A 212 1.05 -0.31 17.94
C PRO A 212 2.39 -0.98 17.63
N GLU A 213 2.38 -2.21 17.13
CA GLU A 213 3.61 -2.94 16.77
C GLU A 213 4.34 -2.31 15.60
N LEU A 214 3.58 -1.83 14.61
CA LEU A 214 4.13 -1.12 13.46
C LEU A 214 4.47 0.34 13.77
N LYS A 215 4.23 0.81 15.01
CA LYS A 215 4.37 2.22 15.44
C LYS A 215 3.60 3.20 14.54
N LEU A 216 2.48 2.75 13.97
CA LEU A 216 1.63 3.57 13.10
C LEU A 216 0.49 4.20 13.91
N LYS A 217 0.25 5.49 13.70
CA LYS A 217 -0.82 6.22 14.39
C LYS A 217 -2.11 6.19 13.59
N TYR A 218 -3.19 5.71 14.21
CA TYR A 218 -4.53 5.77 13.63
C TYR A 218 -5.15 7.16 13.88
N LYS A 219 -5.38 7.93 12.82
CA LYS A 219 -5.93 9.28 12.96
C LYS A 219 -7.45 9.31 12.74
N PRO A 220 -8.23 10.06 13.55
CA PRO A 220 -9.66 10.27 13.34
C PRO A 220 -9.93 11.02 12.04
N ILE A 221 -11.15 10.91 11.48
CA ILE A 221 -11.50 11.61 10.23
C ILE A 221 -11.99 13.00 10.58
N THR A 222 -11.44 14.00 9.91
CA THR A 222 -11.80 15.40 10.10
C THR A 222 -12.82 15.81 9.04
N ALA A 223 -13.76 16.67 9.41
CA ALA A 223 -14.76 17.18 8.47
C ALA A 223 -14.13 18.02 7.36
N GLU A 224 -13.04 18.74 7.66
CA GLU A 224 -12.32 19.62 6.73
C GLU A 224 -11.80 18.87 5.49
N GLN A 225 -11.22 17.68 5.67
CA GLN A 225 -10.74 16.84 4.56
C GLN A 225 -11.90 16.33 3.68
N LEU A 226 -13.06 16.10 4.27
CA LEU A 226 -14.26 15.65 3.54
C LEU A 226 -14.90 16.78 2.73
N VAL A 227 -14.77 18.04 3.17
CA VAL A 227 -15.37 19.19 2.46
C VAL A 227 -14.79 19.32 1.05
N PHE A 228 -13.47 19.29 0.90
CA PHE A 228 -12.84 19.38 -0.42
C PHE A 228 -13.24 18.22 -1.33
N ARG A 229 -13.26 17.02 -0.78
CA ARG A 229 -13.59 15.83 -1.56
C ARG A 229 -15.05 15.84 -2.03
N PHE A 230 -16.00 16.02 -1.12
CA PHE A 230 -17.42 16.09 -1.47
C PHE A 230 -17.70 17.30 -2.37
N GLY A 231 -17.00 18.42 -2.18
CA GLY A 231 -17.06 19.57 -3.07
C GLY A 231 -16.66 19.22 -4.51
N ASN A 232 -15.57 18.47 -4.68
CA ASN A 232 -15.13 17.99 -6.00
C ASN A 232 -16.12 16.98 -6.60
N ASP A 233 -16.63 16.03 -5.80
CA ASP A 233 -17.62 15.04 -6.24
C ASP A 233 -18.95 15.73 -6.68
N LEU A 234 -19.30 16.88 -6.09
CA LEU A 234 -20.45 17.71 -6.46
C LEU A 234 -20.19 18.70 -7.60
N GLY A 235 -18.93 18.83 -8.06
CA GLY A 235 -18.54 19.80 -9.08
C GLY A 235 -18.60 21.26 -8.62
N LEU A 236 -18.41 21.53 -7.32
CA LEU A 236 -18.42 22.88 -6.77
C LEU A 236 -17.06 23.58 -6.97
N PRO A 237 -17.03 24.88 -7.30
CA PRO A 237 -15.78 25.61 -7.45
C PRO A 237 -15.04 25.75 -6.13
N MET A 238 -13.70 25.83 -6.22
CA MET A 238 -12.81 25.93 -5.05
C MET A 238 -13.19 27.08 -4.11
N GLU A 239 -13.70 28.20 -4.63
CA GLU A 239 -14.16 29.35 -3.83
C GLU A 239 -15.27 28.96 -2.86
N THR A 240 -16.30 28.25 -3.34
CA THR A 240 -17.40 27.78 -2.48
C THR A 240 -16.92 26.75 -1.45
N GLN A 241 -15.94 25.92 -1.79
CA GLN A 241 -15.34 24.96 -0.86
C GLN A 241 -14.54 25.66 0.25
N LYS A 242 -13.82 26.76 -0.07
CA LYS A 242 -13.14 27.60 0.92
C LYS A 242 -14.13 28.28 1.85
N VAL A 243 -15.20 28.86 1.31
CA VAL A 243 -16.28 29.46 2.11
C VAL A 243 -16.89 28.43 3.07
N ALA A 244 -17.13 27.21 2.60
CA ALA A 244 -17.60 26.11 3.44
C ALA A 244 -16.63 25.87 4.62
N ILE A 245 -15.33 25.71 4.37
CA ILE A 245 -14.36 25.47 5.45
C ILE A 245 -14.33 26.63 6.45
N ASN A 246 -14.37 27.87 5.98
CA ASN A 246 -14.41 29.04 6.85
C ASN A 246 -15.63 29.03 7.76
N MET A 247 -16.82 28.72 7.23
CA MET A 247 -18.05 28.56 8.03
C MET A 247 -17.90 27.47 9.10
N LEU A 248 -17.22 26.36 8.77
CA LEU A 248 -16.98 25.26 9.72
C LEU A 248 -16.01 25.67 10.84
N VAL A 249 -14.97 26.44 10.49
CA VAL A 249 -14.00 26.99 11.44
C VAL A 249 -14.66 28.04 12.35
N GLU A 250 -15.41 28.98 11.79
CA GLU A 250 -16.15 30.01 12.53
C GLU A 250 -17.18 29.39 13.47
N ALA A 251 -18.01 28.46 12.99
CA ALA A 251 -18.96 27.78 13.85
C ALA A 251 -18.27 27.04 15.00
N SER A 252 -17.07 26.48 14.77
CA SER A 252 -16.29 25.84 15.81
C SER A 252 -15.72 26.82 16.84
N LYS A 253 -15.29 28.01 16.40
CA LYS A 253 -14.86 29.09 17.30
C LYS A 253 -16.03 29.57 18.16
N ASN A 254 -17.23 29.63 17.59
CA ASN A 254 -18.47 30.02 18.26
C ASN A 254 -19.09 28.91 19.13
N GLY A 255 -18.30 27.88 19.47
CA GLY A 255 -18.68 26.83 20.43
C GLY A 255 -19.46 25.65 19.84
N LEU A 256 -19.40 25.42 18.52
CA LEU A 256 -19.94 24.18 17.95
C LEU A 256 -19.15 22.96 18.45
N LYS A 257 -19.75 22.18 19.33
CA LYS A 257 -19.19 20.89 19.78
C LYS A 257 -18.99 19.96 18.57
N ARG A 258 -17.73 19.67 18.22
CA ARG A 258 -17.35 18.69 17.17
C ARG A 258 -17.36 17.26 17.70
N THR A 259 -17.09 17.06 19.00
CA THR A 259 -17.01 15.74 19.64
C THR A 259 -18.38 15.04 19.68
N GLY A 260 -18.40 13.75 19.31
CA GLY A 260 -19.61 12.93 19.29
C GLY A 260 -20.56 13.18 18.12
N LYS A 261 -20.22 14.10 17.20
CA LYS A 261 -20.97 14.31 15.96
C LYS A 261 -20.27 13.62 14.80
N ASP A 262 -21.05 13.08 13.87
CA ASP A 262 -20.49 12.47 12.66
C ASP A 262 -19.87 13.56 11.75
N PRO A 263 -18.56 13.51 11.48
CA PRO A 263 -17.87 14.49 10.63
C PRO A 263 -18.42 14.54 9.20
N LYS A 264 -18.96 13.44 8.66
CA LYS A 264 -19.57 13.43 7.32
C LYS A 264 -20.77 14.37 7.26
N GLY A 265 -21.66 14.29 8.25
CA GLY A 265 -22.83 15.14 8.34
C GLY A 265 -22.49 16.61 8.53
N LEU A 266 -21.42 16.92 9.26
CA LEU A 266 -20.90 18.29 9.37
C LEU A 266 -20.40 18.80 8.01
N ALA A 267 -19.52 18.06 7.34
CA ALA A 267 -19.01 18.43 6.02
C ALA A 267 -20.14 18.66 5.00
N ALA A 268 -21.08 17.72 4.91
CA ALA A 268 -22.24 17.80 4.02
C ALA A 268 -23.10 19.04 4.29
N SER A 269 -23.41 19.31 5.57
CA SER A 269 -24.25 20.45 5.94
C SER A 269 -23.62 21.81 5.61
N VAL A 270 -22.31 21.92 5.79
CA VAL A 270 -21.57 23.15 5.51
C VAL A 270 -21.44 23.38 4.00
N ILE A 271 -21.18 22.33 3.23
CA ILE A 271 -21.18 22.40 1.76
C ILE A 271 -22.54 22.86 1.25
N TYR A 272 -23.63 22.27 1.75
CA TYR A 272 -24.97 22.68 1.36
C TYR A 272 -25.25 24.15 1.70
N MET A 273 -24.81 24.63 2.87
CA MET A 273 -24.95 26.05 3.25
C MET A 273 -24.16 26.99 2.35
N ALA A 274 -22.90 26.65 2.03
CA ALA A 274 -22.06 27.43 1.15
C ALA A 274 -22.59 27.44 -0.30
N ALA A 275 -23.02 26.28 -0.81
CA ALA A 275 -23.66 26.12 -2.13
C ALA A 275 -24.97 26.92 -2.22
N LYS A 276 -25.74 27.00 -1.14
CA LYS A 276 -26.97 27.80 -1.07
C LYS A 276 -26.70 29.31 -1.05
N ALA A 277 -25.60 29.73 -0.43
CA ALA A 277 -25.18 31.14 -0.37
C ALA A 277 -24.53 31.62 -1.68
N GLY A 278 -23.86 30.73 -2.40
CA GLY A 278 -23.26 31.03 -3.71
C GLY A 278 -24.20 30.82 -4.90
N ASN A 279 -23.62 30.92 -6.10
CA ASN A 279 -24.33 30.77 -7.38
C ASN A 279 -24.55 29.29 -7.78
N PHE A 280 -23.78 28.36 -7.21
CA PHE A 280 -23.84 26.93 -7.52
C PHE A 280 -24.73 26.19 -6.52
N ARG A 281 -26.05 26.33 -6.66
CA ARG A 281 -27.02 25.68 -5.78
C ARG A 281 -27.04 24.17 -6.03
N LYS A 282 -27.08 23.40 -4.92
CA LYS A 282 -27.22 21.95 -4.93
C LYS A 282 -28.42 21.54 -4.08
N THR A 283 -29.12 20.50 -4.48
CA THR A 283 -30.26 19.98 -3.73
C THR A 283 -29.79 19.22 -2.47
N GLN A 284 -30.66 19.08 -1.47
CA GLN A 284 -30.33 18.28 -0.28
C GLN A 284 -30.09 16.81 -0.64
N ALA A 285 -30.86 16.28 -1.59
CA ALA A 285 -30.74 14.93 -2.10
C ALA A 285 -29.34 14.66 -2.67
N GLU A 286 -28.87 15.50 -3.61
CA GLU A 286 -27.54 15.37 -4.22
C GLU A 286 -26.41 15.37 -3.17
N VAL A 287 -26.46 16.31 -2.22
CA VAL A 287 -25.42 16.40 -1.17
C VAL A 287 -25.49 15.21 -0.21
N SER A 288 -26.70 14.71 0.08
CA SER A 288 -26.92 13.57 0.97
C SER A 288 -26.42 12.26 0.38
N GLU A 289 -26.59 12.08 -0.94
CA GLU A 289 -26.13 10.91 -1.68
C GLU A 289 -24.59 10.82 -1.70
N VAL A 290 -23.92 11.92 -2.05
CA VAL A 290 -22.44 11.98 -2.08
C VAL A 290 -21.85 11.76 -0.68
N ALA A 291 -22.45 12.34 0.35
CA ALA A 291 -21.97 12.20 1.73
C ALA A 291 -22.32 10.86 2.38
N LYS A 292 -23.25 10.08 1.79
CA LYS A 292 -23.86 8.86 2.35
C LYS A 292 -24.50 9.11 3.72
N VAL A 293 -25.29 10.19 3.78
CA VAL A 293 -25.94 10.68 5.01
C VAL A 293 -27.41 10.92 4.70
N THR A 294 -28.31 10.83 5.68
CA THR A 294 -29.74 11.07 5.43
C THR A 294 -30.05 12.57 5.32
N GLU A 295 -31.04 12.96 4.52
CA GLU A 295 -31.44 14.38 4.40
C GLU A 295 -31.84 15.00 5.75
N VAL A 296 -32.48 14.22 6.62
CA VAL A 296 -32.89 14.66 7.97
C VAL A 296 -31.68 15.05 8.82
N THR A 297 -30.61 14.26 8.75
CA THR A 297 -29.38 14.56 9.50
C THR A 297 -28.67 15.77 8.91
N LEU A 298 -28.64 15.93 7.59
CA LEU A 298 -28.12 17.13 6.93
C LEU A 298 -28.87 18.39 7.42
N ARG A 299 -30.21 18.36 7.43
CA ARG A 299 -31.07 19.49 7.89
C ARG A 299 -30.87 19.83 9.36
N SER A 300 -30.76 18.80 10.21
CA SER A 300 -30.49 18.97 11.65
C SER A 300 -29.12 19.63 11.88
N ARG A 301 -28.09 19.19 11.16
CA ARG A 301 -26.74 19.77 11.26
C ARG A 301 -26.67 21.19 10.70
N SER A 302 -27.30 21.47 9.56
CA SER A 302 -27.34 22.83 9.01
C SER A 302 -28.02 23.82 9.96
N LYS A 303 -29.09 23.40 10.68
CA LYS A 303 -29.74 24.25 11.69
C LYS A 303 -28.80 24.57 12.85
N GLN A 304 -28.05 23.57 13.33
CA GLN A 304 -27.06 23.75 14.40
C GLN A 304 -25.93 24.70 14.01
N ILE A 305 -25.42 24.58 12.78
CA ILE A 305 -24.33 25.43 12.28
C ILE A 305 -24.82 26.86 12.07
N LYS A 306 -26.01 27.03 11.47
CA LYS A 306 -26.62 28.35 11.28
C LYS A 306 -26.81 29.11 12.60
N GLY A 307 -27.28 28.43 13.65
CA GLY A 307 -27.45 29.03 14.98
C GLY A 307 -26.15 29.35 15.74
N LYS A 308 -24.98 29.02 15.18
CA LYS A 308 -23.66 29.35 15.71
C LYS A 308 -22.87 30.32 14.84
N LEU A 309 -23.36 30.62 13.64
CA LEU A 309 -22.78 31.64 12.75
C LEU A 309 -23.44 33.01 12.95
N GLN A 310 -24.62 33.03 13.58
CA GLN A 310 -25.26 34.22 14.13
C GLN A 310 -24.74 34.49 15.53
#